data_AF-A0A3P6TKJ4-F1
#
_entry.id   AF-A0A3P6TKJ4-F1
#
_cell.length_a   1.000
_cell.length_b   1.000
_cell.length_c   1.000
_cell.angle_alpha   90.00
_cell.angle_beta   90.00
_cell.angle_gamma   90.00
#
_symmetry.space_group_name_H-M   'P 1'
#
loop_
_entity.id
_entity.type
_entity.pdbx_description
1 polymer ?
#
loop_
_entity_poly.entity_id
_entity_poly.type
_entity_poly.pdbx_seq_one_letter_code
_entity_poly.pdbx_strand_id
1 'polypeptide(L)'
;MFRLALTMGNRLGGLQRKREKPEHAAMKVSMKRVKGLEHVNKLPNILPRRQCLLRLLKHNRVHDYLLLEIEFIKRQNSFKSLESQKKEERKVVQVWECA
;
A
#
# COMPACT_ATOMS: atom_id res chain seq x y z
N MET A 1 46.46 -53.12 26.17
CA MET A 1 46.48 -51.64 26.10
C MET A 1 46.68 -51.22 24.65
N PHE A 2 45.65 -50.73 23.98
CA PHE A 2 45.77 -50.21 22.62
C PHE A 2 45.60 -48.68 22.66
N ARG A 3 46.69 -47.96 22.41
CA ARG A 3 46.68 -46.51 22.15
C ARG A 3 46.61 -46.34 20.63
N LEU A 4 45.47 -45.88 20.13
CA LEU A 4 45.35 -45.26 18.81
C LEU A 4 46.14 -43.95 18.83
N ALA A 5 47.16 -43.85 17.98
CA ALA A 5 47.84 -42.59 17.69
C ALA A 5 47.65 -42.27 16.19
N LEU A 6 46.79 -41.28 15.95
CA LEU A 6 46.65 -40.57 14.69
C LEU A 6 47.93 -39.78 14.39
N THR A 7 48.40 -39.80 13.14
CA THR A 7 49.08 -38.65 12.49
C THR A 7 48.81 -38.75 10.97
N MET A 8 47.88 -37.98 10.43
CA MET A 8 48.03 -36.61 9.88
C MET A 8 48.98 -36.53 8.67
N GLY A 9 48.41 -36.69 7.48
CA GLY A 9 49.04 -36.44 6.19
C GLY A 9 48.36 -35.29 5.43
N ASN A 10 49.16 -34.24 5.21
CA ASN A 10 49.15 -33.26 4.12
C ASN A 10 48.11 -32.14 3.98
N ARG A 11 48.70 -30.94 4.04
CA ARG A 11 48.28 -29.63 3.51
C ARG A 11 47.80 -29.73 2.06
N LEU A 12 46.86 -28.86 1.67
CA LEU A 12 46.95 -27.96 0.51
C LEU A 12 45.79 -26.95 0.59
N GLY A 13 46.13 -25.66 0.56
CA GLY A 13 45.18 -24.56 0.59
C GLY A 13 44.28 -24.56 -0.65
N GLY A 14 42.97 -24.40 -0.43
CA GLY A 14 41.98 -24.15 -1.45
C GLY A 14 41.41 -22.75 -1.29
N LEU A 15 41.65 -21.91 -2.29
CA LEU A 15 41.10 -20.57 -2.52
C LEU A 15 39.64 -20.46 -2.04
N GLN A 16 39.36 -19.64 -1.02
CA GLN A 16 37.99 -19.26 -0.70
C GLN A 16 37.44 -18.43 -1.85
N ARG A 17 36.67 -19.05 -2.74
CA ARG A 17 35.80 -18.30 -3.65
C ARG A 17 34.79 -17.57 -2.77
N LYS A 18 34.91 -16.24 -2.70
CA LYS A 18 33.87 -15.38 -2.13
C LYS A 18 32.56 -15.77 -2.83
N ARG A 19 31.63 -16.32 -2.07
CA ARG A 19 30.27 -16.56 -2.57
C ARG A 19 29.68 -15.19 -2.86
N GLU A 20 29.62 -14.84 -4.14
CA GLU A 20 28.84 -13.69 -4.58
C GLU A 20 27.40 -13.93 -4.13
N LYS A 21 26.87 -12.97 -3.37
CA LYS A 21 25.47 -12.99 -2.98
C LYS A 21 24.68 -12.94 -4.29
N PRO A 22 23.68 -13.81 -4.50
CA PRO A 22 22.84 -13.71 -5.68
C PRO A 22 22.25 -12.31 -5.71
N GLU A 23 22.57 -11.54 -6.75
CA GLU A 23 21.95 -10.24 -6.95
C GLU A 23 20.44 -10.48 -6.98
N HIS A 24 19.72 -9.86 -6.05
CA HIS A 24 18.27 -9.94 -6.02
C HIS A 24 17.78 -9.42 -7.36
N ALA A 25 17.32 -10.33 -8.22
CA ALA A 25 16.68 -9.97 -9.47
C ALA A 25 15.64 -8.89 -9.15
N ALA A 26 15.75 -7.73 -9.79
CA ALA A 26 14.77 -6.67 -9.63
C ALA A 26 13.41 -7.26 -9.96
N MET A 27 12.60 -7.51 -8.94
CA MET A 27 11.27 -8.05 -9.08
C MET A 27 10.51 -6.96 -9.86
N LYS A 28 10.41 -7.11 -11.18
CA LYS A 28 9.55 -6.27 -12.01
C LYS A 28 8.12 -6.70 -11.69
N VAL A 29 7.66 -6.32 -10.50
CA VAL A 29 6.24 -6.35 -10.15
C VAL A 29 5.61 -5.34 -11.09
N SER A 30 5.08 -5.82 -12.20
CA SER A 30 4.19 -5.03 -13.02
C SER A 30 3.01 -4.67 -12.13
N MET A 31 3.04 -3.48 -11.54
CA MET A 31 1.90 -2.89 -10.86
C MET A 31 0.77 -2.86 -11.88
N LYS A 32 -0.16 -3.81 -11.76
CA LYS A 32 -1.37 -3.80 -12.58
C LYS A 32 -2.03 -2.47 -12.29
N ARG A 33 -2.23 -1.65 -13.34
CA ARG A 33 -2.94 -0.38 -13.22
C ARG A 33 -4.26 -0.67 -12.51
N VAL A 34 -4.43 -0.15 -11.30
CA VAL A 34 -5.66 -0.28 -10.53
C VAL A 34 -6.75 0.34 -11.40
N LYS A 35 -7.70 -0.49 -11.89
CA LYS A 35 -8.86 0.00 -12.63
C LYS A 35 -9.54 1.06 -11.75
N GLY A 36 -9.58 2.30 -12.25
CA GLY A 36 -10.13 3.45 -11.52
C GLY A 36 -11.61 3.26 -11.18
N LEU A 37 -12.10 4.13 -10.28
CA LEU A 37 -13.46 4.52 -9.82
C LEU A 37 -14.66 3.55 -9.92
N GLU A 38 -14.68 2.61 -10.86
CA GLU A 38 -15.72 1.62 -11.12
C GLU A 38 -16.12 0.77 -9.90
N HIS A 39 -15.21 0.56 -8.93
CA HIS A 39 -15.52 -0.21 -7.72
C HIS A 39 -16.07 0.64 -6.58
N VAL A 40 -16.02 1.98 -6.68
CA VAL A 40 -16.36 2.89 -5.58
C VAL A 40 -17.88 3.05 -5.42
N ASN A 41 -18.65 2.96 -6.51
CA ASN A 41 -20.09 3.25 -6.49
C ASN A 41 -20.98 2.01 -6.27
N LYS A 42 -20.41 0.84 -5.98
CA LYS A 42 -21.19 -0.41 -5.86
C LYS A 42 -21.62 -0.62 -4.42
N LEU A 43 -22.93 -0.53 -4.16
CA LEU A 43 -23.50 -0.94 -2.87
C LEU A 43 -23.36 -2.47 -2.69
N PRO A 44 -23.15 -2.94 -1.45
CA PRO A 44 -23.09 -4.37 -1.18
C PRO A 44 -24.45 -5.03 -1.43
N ASN A 45 -24.43 -6.27 -1.94
CA ASN A 45 -25.66 -7.02 -2.16
C ASN A 45 -26.25 -7.49 -0.81
N ILE A 46 -27.45 -7.01 -0.48
CA ILE A 46 -28.12 -7.34 0.77
C ILE A 46 -29.05 -8.54 0.58
N LEU A 47 -28.60 -9.71 1.01
CA LEU A 47 -29.43 -10.90 1.24
C LEU A 47 -29.63 -11.12 2.75
N PRO A 48 -30.81 -11.61 3.20
CA PRO A 48 -31.98 -12.07 2.44
C PRO A 48 -33.04 -10.99 2.16
N ARG A 49 -33.82 -11.15 1.09
CA ARG A 49 -34.81 -10.14 0.61
C ARG A 49 -36.08 -10.01 1.47
N ARG A 50 -36.36 -10.98 2.34
CA ARG A 50 -37.52 -10.92 3.26
C ARG A 50 -37.33 -9.85 4.34
N GLN A 51 -38.40 -9.42 4.98
CA GLN A 51 -38.33 -8.55 6.15
C GLN A 51 -37.76 -9.35 7.33
N CYS A 52 -36.55 -9.01 7.76
CA CYS A 52 -35.85 -9.71 8.83
C CYS A 52 -34.85 -8.78 9.52
N LEU A 53 -34.49 -9.09 10.76
CA LEU A 53 -33.53 -8.30 11.55
C LEU A 53 -32.16 -8.22 10.86
N LEU A 54 -31.69 -9.30 10.24
CA LEU A 54 -30.42 -9.32 9.51
C LEU A 54 -30.38 -8.31 8.36
N ARG A 55 -31.50 -8.13 7.66
CA ARG A 55 -31.61 -7.12 6.60
C ARG A 55 -31.47 -5.72 7.19
N LEU A 56 -32.16 -5.43 8.28
CA LEU A 56 -32.06 -4.13 8.97
C LEU A 56 -30.62 -3.84 9.42
N LEU A 57 -29.96 -4.79 10.09
CA LEU A 57 -28.58 -4.62 10.56
C LEU A 57 -27.59 -4.36 9.40
N LYS A 58 -27.78 -5.02 8.25
CA LYS A 58 -26.98 -4.77 7.05
C LYS A 58 -27.24 -3.38 6.46
N HIS A 59 -28.49 -2.91 6.44
CA HIS A 59 -28.81 -1.55 5.97
C HIS A 59 -28.19 -0.49 6.88
N ASN A 60 -28.23 -0.69 8.21
CA ASN A 60 -27.60 0.23 9.16
C ASN A 60 -26.10 0.36 8.90
N ARG A 61 -25.39 -0.78 8.72
CA ARG A 61 -23.97 -0.76 8.37
C ARG A 61 -23.69 0.01 7.08
N VAL A 62 -24.47 -0.22 6.03
CA VAL A 62 -24.33 0.50 4.75
C VAL A 62 -24.56 1.99 4.93
N HIS A 63 -25.59 2.36 5.68
CA HIS A 63 -25.90 3.74 5.99
C HIS A 63 -24.76 4.45 6.72
N ASP A 64 -24.17 3.81 7.73
CA ASP A 64 -23.05 4.37 8.49
C ASP A 64 -21.82 4.63 7.60
N TYR A 65 -21.51 3.72 6.66
CA TYR A 65 -20.43 3.94 5.70
C TYR A 65 -20.71 5.13 4.77
N LEU A 66 -21.94 5.26 4.27
CA LEU A 66 -22.31 6.39 3.42
C LEU A 66 -22.21 7.73 4.17
N LEU A 67 -22.59 7.78 5.45
CA LEU A 67 -22.41 8.98 6.26
C LEU A 67 -20.94 9.35 6.42
N LEU A 68 -20.09 8.37 6.69
CA LEU A 68 -18.64 8.57 6.78
C LEU A 68 -18.05 9.09 5.46
N GLU A 69 -18.48 8.53 4.32
CA GLU A 69 -18.08 8.99 2.99
C GLU A 69 -18.51 10.44 2.72
N ILE A 70 -19.75 10.78 3.06
CA ILE A 70 -20.28 12.15 2.91
C ILE A 70 -19.44 13.14 3.73
N GLU A 71 -19.17 12.83 5.00
CA GLU A 71 -18.35 13.70 5.84
C GLU A 71 -16.90 13.79 5.38
N PHE A 72 -16.34 12.69 4.89
CA PHE A 72 -15.00 12.66 4.34
C PHE A 72 -14.88 13.54 3.11
N ILE A 73 -15.82 13.42 2.16
CA ILE A 73 -15.84 14.23 0.94
C ILE A 73 -16.05 15.71 1.28
N LYS A 74 -16.96 16.04 2.19
CA LYS A 74 -17.17 17.42 2.67
C LYS A 74 -15.89 18.02 3.24
N ARG A 75 -15.21 17.31 4.15
CA ARG A 75 -13.92 17.74 4.71
C ARG A 75 -12.88 17.93 3.61
N GLN A 76 -12.72 16.94 2.72
CA GLN A 76 -11.74 16.99 1.65
C GLN A 76 -11.99 18.15 0.68
N ASN A 77 -13.24 18.45 0.34
CA ASN A 77 -13.59 19.58 -0.53
C ASN A 77 -13.23 20.91 0.13
N SER A 78 -13.49 21.07 1.43
CA SER A 78 -13.05 22.25 2.19
C SER A 78 -11.51 22.37 2.22
N PHE A 79 -10.79 21.27 2.46
CA PHE A 79 -9.32 21.27 2.45
C PHE A 79 -8.73 21.55 1.06
N LYS A 80 -9.30 20.97 -0.01
CA LYS A 80 -8.87 21.22 -1.38
C LYS A 80 -9.06 22.68 -1.77
N SER A 81 -10.15 23.32 -1.33
CA SER A 81 -10.37 24.76 -1.55
C SER A 81 -9.25 25.61 -0.93
N LEU A 82 -8.88 25.33 0.33
CA LEU A 82 -7.77 26.02 1.00
C LEU A 82 -6.42 25.74 0.33
N GLU A 83 -6.16 24.51 -0.07
CA GLU A 83 -4.92 24.16 -0.78
C GLU A 83 -4.86 24.81 -2.17
N SER A 84 -6.00 24.94 -2.87
CA SER A 84 -6.04 25.69 -4.13
C SER A 84 -5.76 27.17 -3.93
N GLN A 85 -6.28 27.80 -2.88
CA GLN A 85 -5.96 29.19 -2.54
C GLN A 85 -4.46 29.35 -2.21
N LYS A 86 -3.90 28.50 -1.35
CA LYS A 86 -2.46 28.52 -1.02
C LYS A 86 -1.56 28.29 -2.23
N LYS A 87 -1.97 27.43 -3.17
CA LYS A 87 -1.23 27.23 -4.43
C LYS A 87 -1.28 28.46 -5.30
N GLU A 88 -2.41 29.16 -5.35
CA GLU A 88 -2.53 30.41 -6.08
C GLU A 88 -1.67 31.50 -5.45
N GLU A 89 -1.69 31.64 -4.12
CA GLU A 89 -0.79 32.53 -3.38
C GLU A 89 0.69 32.22 -3.66
N ARG A 90 1.08 30.94 -3.69
CA ARG A 90 2.45 30.53 -4.05
C ARG A 90 2.82 30.91 -5.48
N LYS A 91 1.90 30.75 -6.45
CA LYS A 91 2.17 31.17 -7.84
C LYS A 91 2.30 32.68 -7.93
N VAL A 92 1.45 33.43 -7.24
CA VAL A 92 1.50 34.89 -7.18
C VAL A 92 2.88 35.31 -6.66
N VAL A 93 3.32 34.81 -5.50
CA VAL A 93 4.66 35.09 -4.94
C VAL A 93 5.79 34.72 -5.91
N GLN A 94 5.74 33.54 -6.54
CA GLN A 94 6.74 33.13 -7.55
C GLN A 94 6.78 34.06 -8.76
N VAL A 95 5.63 34.59 -9.19
CA VAL A 95 5.56 35.56 -10.30
C VAL A 95 6.16 36.90 -9.88
N TRP A 96 5.95 37.35 -8.64
CA TRP A 96 6.59 38.57 -8.12
C TRP A 96 8.10 38.40 -7.88
N GLU A 97 8.58 37.19 -7.60
CA GLU A 97 10.02 36.91 -7.44
C GLU A 97 10.76 36.76 -8.79
N CYS A 98 10.04 36.56 -9.91
CA CYS A 98 10.60 36.44 -11.25
C CYS A 98 10.45 37.69 -12.13
N ALA A 99 9.88 38.78 -11.60
CA ALA A 99 9.76 40.09 -12.25
C ALA A 99 10.75 41.08 -11.62
#